data_AF-A0A971ARL8-F1
#
_entry.id   AF-A0A971ARL8-F1
#
_cell.length_a   1.000
_cell.length_b   1.000
_cell.length_c   1.000
_cell.angle_alpha   90.00
_cell.angle_beta   90.00
_cell.angle_gamma   90.00
#
_symmetry.space_group_name_H-M   'P 1'
#
loop_
_entity.id
_entity.type
_entity.pdbx_description
1 polymer ?
#
loop_
_entity_poly.entity_id
_entity_poly.type
_entity_poly.pdbx_seq_one_letter_code
_entity_poly.pdbx_strand_id
1 'polypeptide(L)' 'MAEKKIGNWVKYMSWASTIATALAGLVAGGFFLGRYLDSRFGTDPWLTIGCTLVGLFLGFSYVIFSLIKLGKSDDEQ' A
#
# COMPACT_ATOMS: atom_id res chain seq x y z
N MET A 1 -24.58 -14.83 -19.22
CA MET A 1 -24.21 -14.53 -17.81
C MET A 1 -22.73 -14.79 -17.48
N ALA A 2 -22.01 -15.65 -18.20
CA ALA A 2 -20.59 -15.94 -17.93
C ALA A 2 -19.61 -14.79 -18.29
N GLU A 3 -19.86 -14.05 -19.39
CA GLU A 3 -18.96 -12.95 -19.82
C GLU A 3 -18.89 -11.78 -18.82
N LYS A 4 -19.97 -11.48 -18.10
CA LYS A 4 -20.01 -10.39 -17.10
C LYS A 4 -19.13 -10.69 -15.86
N LYS A 5 -18.94 -11.96 -15.51
CA LYS A 5 -18.11 -12.39 -14.36
C LYS A 5 -16.62 -12.20 -14.63
N ILE A 6 -16.17 -12.42 -15.87
CA ILE A 6 -14.77 -12.28 -16.26
C ILE A 6 -14.33 -10.81 -16.17
N GLY A 7 -15.16 -9.87 -16.62
CA GLY A 7 -14.88 -8.43 -16.53
C GLY A 7 -14.68 -7.95 -15.09
N ASN A 8 -15.50 -8.43 -14.15
CA ASN A 8 -15.36 -8.06 -12.74
C ASN A 8 -14.08 -8.67 -12.12
N TRP A 9 -13.74 -9.92 -12.43
CA TRP A 9 -12.55 -10.57 -11.87
C TRP A 9 -11.24 -9.90 -12.33
N VAL A 10 -11.17 -9.53 -13.61
CA VAL A 10 -10.04 -8.75 -14.16
C VAL A 10 -9.97 -7.37 -13.50
N LYS A 11 -11.11 -6.72 -13.23
CA LYS A 11 -11.17 -5.43 -12.54
C LYS A 11 -10.65 -5.52 -11.09
N TYR A 12 -11.02 -6.56 -10.34
CA TYR A 12 -10.48 -6.80 -8.99
C TYR A 12 -8.98 -7.11 -9.02
N MET A 13 -8.51 -7.89 -10.00
CA MET A 13 -7.09 -8.22 -10.15
C MET A 13 -6.25 -6.99 -10.46
N SER A 14 -6.73 -6.11 -11.36
CA SER A 14 -6.07 -4.85 -11.67
C SER A 14 -6.00 -3.94 -10.45
N TRP A 15 -7.09 -3.85 -9.68
CA TRP A 15 -7.10 -3.08 -8.42
C TRP A 15 -6.13 -3.63 -7.38
N ALA A 16 -6.12 -4.95 -7.19
CA ALA A 16 -5.22 -5.61 -6.25
C ALA A 16 -3.74 -5.37 -6.63
N SER A 17 -3.41 -5.44 -7.93
CA SER A 17 -2.06 -5.18 -8.43
C SER A 17 -1.64 -3.72 -8.19
N THR A 18 -2.52 -2.74 -8.42
CA THR A 18 -2.26 -1.34 -8.12
C THR A 18 -2.02 -1.11 -6.62
N ILE A 19 -2.86 -1.70 -5.76
CA ILE A 19 -2.71 -1.59 -4.30
C ILE A 19 -1.39 -2.22 -3.84
N ALA A 20 -1.07 -3.42 -4.33
CA ALA A 20 0.17 -4.12 -3.99
C ALA A 20 1.41 -3.35 -4.46
N THR A 21 1.36 -2.74 -5.65
CA THR A 21 2.45 -1.92 -6.17
C THR A 21 2.62 -0.63 -5.37
N ALA A 22 1.52 0.04 -5.02
CA ALA A 22 1.54 1.24 -4.18
C ALA A 22 2.10 0.93 -2.78
N LEU A 23 1.66 -0.17 -2.17
CA LEU A 23 2.20 -0.71 -0.91
C LEU A 23 3.70 -0.93 -0.98
N ALA A 24 4.15 -1.71 -1.97
CA ALA A 24 5.56 -2.05 -2.13
C ALA A 24 6.40 -0.79 -2.35
N GLY A 25 5.91 0.15 -3.16
CA GLY A 25 6.56 1.45 -3.39
C GLY A 25 6.66 2.30 -2.13
N LEU A 26 5.60 2.35 -1.30
CA LEU A 26 5.60 3.12 -0.07
C LEU A 26 6.54 2.54 0.98
N VAL A 27 6.55 1.21 1.14
CA VAL A 27 7.40 0.51 2.10
C VAL A 27 8.86 0.58 1.66
N ALA A 28 9.16 0.29 0.39
CA ALA A 28 10.51 0.39 -0.15
C ALA A 28 11.01 1.84 -0.12
N GLY A 29 10.15 2.81 -0.45
CA GLY A 29 10.44 4.23 -0.36
C GLY A 29 10.73 4.68 1.07
N GLY A 30 9.93 4.27 2.05
CA GLY A 30 10.14 4.55 3.47
C GLY A 30 11.43 3.95 4.00
N PHE A 31 11.76 2.72 3.59
CA PHE A 31 13.02 2.07 3.96
C PHE A 31 14.25 2.79 3.37
N PHE A 32 14.24 3.09 2.07
CA PHE A 32 15.35 3.78 1.40
C PHE A 32 15.53 5.20 1.92
N LEU A 33 14.43 5.93 2.11
CA LEU A 33 14.44 7.28 2.64
C LEU A 33 14.91 7.29 4.11
N GLY A 34 14.43 6.34 4.92
CA GLY A 34 14.87 6.14 6.30
C GLY A 34 16.36 5.86 6.39
N ARG A 35 16.88 4.94 5.57
CA ARG A 35 18.30 4.59 5.51
C ARG A 35 19.17 5.75 5.02
N TYR A 36 18.67 6.55 4.07
CA TYR A 36 19.37 7.74 3.59
C TYR A 36 19.45 8.83 4.66
N LEU A 37 18.37 9.06 5.41
CA LEU A 37 18.38 9.98 6.55
C LEU A 37 19.29 9.46 7.67
N ASP A 38 19.25 8.16 7.97
CA ASP A 38 20.10 7.54 9.00
C ASP A 38 21.59 7.78 8.72
N SER A 39 22.02 7.53 7.47
CA SER A 39 23.39 7.78 7.03
C SER A 39 23.78 9.27 7.05
N ARG A 40 22.82 10.20 7.00
CA ARG A 40 23.03 11.65 7.04
C ARG A 40 23.10 12.19 8.47
N PHE A 41 22.35 11.60 9.39
CA PHE A 41 22.25 12.02 10.79
C PHE A 41 23.13 11.20 11.75
N GLY A 42 23.65 10.05 11.30
CA GLY A 42 24.52 9.16 12.11
C GLY A 42 23.77 8.47 13.26
N THR A 43 22.45 8.33 13.16
CA THR A 43 21.55 7.78 14.18
C THR A 43 21.25 6.30 13.99
N ASP A 44 22.21 5.55 13.43
CA ASP A 44 22.00 4.16 13.02
C ASP A 44 21.53 3.31 14.22
N PRO A 45 20.32 2.69 14.20
CA PRO A 45 19.32 2.58 13.12
C PRO A 45 17.91 3.09 13.49
N TRP A 46 17.79 4.13 14.31
CA TRP A 46 16.49 4.56 14.86
C TRP A 46 15.56 5.19 13.81
N LEU A 47 16.13 5.95 12.88
CA LEU A 47 15.37 6.71 11.89
C LEU A 47 14.85 5.80 10.77
N THR A 48 15.64 4.79 10.41
CA THR A 48 15.24 3.70 9.50
C THR A 48 14.08 2.91 10.07
N ILE A 49 14.11 2.55 11.37
CA ILE A 49 13.02 1.84 12.04
C ILE A 49 11.74 2.68 12.04
N GLY A 50 11.84 3.97 12.40
CA GLY A 50 10.71 4.89 12.38
C GLY A 50 10.10 5.06 10.99
N CYS A 51 10.90 5.36 9.96
CA CYS A 51 10.41 5.52 8.59
C CYS A 51 9.85 4.22 8.00
N THR A 52 10.43 3.06 8.32
CA THR A 52 9.93 1.77 7.86
C THR A 52 8.60 1.42 8.54
N LEU A 53 8.48 1.66 9.85
CA LEU A 53 7.22 1.50 10.59
C LEU A 53 6.13 2.40 10.03
N VAL A 54 6.45 3.67 9.75
CA VAL A 54 5.51 4.62 9.16
C VAL A 54 5.10 4.17 7.74
N GLY A 55 6.06 3.76 6.89
CA GLY A 55 5.76 3.24 5.56
C GLY A 55 4.90 1.97 5.59
N LEU A 56 5.15 1.07 6.55
CA LEU A 56 4.34 -0.11 6.79
C LEU A 56 2.93 0.25 7.27
N PHE A 57 2.81 1.20 8.20
CA PHE A 57 1.53 1.66 8.74
C PHE A 57 0.68 2.33 7.66
N LEU A 58 1.26 3.26 6.91
CA LEU A 58 0.57 3.92 5.79
C LEU A 58 0.15 2.89 4.74
N GLY A 59 1.03 1.95 4.42
CA GLY A 59 0.69 0.88 3.49
C GLY A 59 -0.50 0.05 3.96
N PHE A 60 -0.44 -0.42 5.21
CA PHE A 60 -1.51 -1.22 5.80
C PHE A 60 -2.84 -0.44 5.87
N SER A 61 -2.79 0.82 6.29
CA SER A 61 -3.94 1.73 6.27
C SER A 61 -4.49 1.94 4.86
N TYR A 62 -3.63 2.02 3.83
CA TYR A 62 -4.05 2.19 2.45
C TYR A 62 -4.83 0.97 1.92
N VAL A 63 -4.40 -0.24 2.27
CA VAL A 63 -5.11 -1.48 1.94
C VAL A 63 -6.48 -1.52 2.61
N ILE A 64 -6.51 -1.28 3.93
CA ILE A 64 -7.76 -1.29 4.70
C ILE A 64 -8.72 -0.22 4.17
N PHE A 65 -8.22 0.99 3.92
CA PHE A 65 -9.03 2.07 3.37
C PHE A 65 -9.55 1.74 1.96
N SER A 66 -8.74 1.14 1.09
CA SER A 66 -9.18 0.69 -0.22
C SER A 66 -10.27 -0.38 -0.12
N LEU A 67 -10.12 -1.35 0.79
CA LEU A 67 -11.11 -2.41 1.02
C LEU A 67 -12.42 -1.85 1.56
N ILE A 68 -12.37 -0.95 2.55
CA ILE A 68 -13.56 -0.29 3.10
C ILE A 68 -14.25 0.55 2.03
N LYS A 69 -13.48 1.32 1.24
CA LYS A 69 -14.03 2.15 0.16
C LYS A 69 -14.66 1.29 -0.94
N LEU A 70 -14.07 0.14 -1.25
CA LEU A 70 -14.63 -0.81 -2.21
C LEU A 70 -15.93 -1.43 -1.69
N GLY A 71 -15.96 -1.87 -0.43
CA GLY A 71 -17.17 -2.39 0.21
C GLY A 71 -18.30 -1.37 0.22
N LYS A 72 -18.01 -0.13 0.60
CA LYS A 72 -18.99 0.97 0.65
C LYS A 72 -19.54 1.43 -0.71
N SER A 73 -19.04 0.88 -1.81
CA SER A 73 -19.47 1.17 -3.18
C SER A 73 -20.42 0.11 -3.75
N ASP A 74 -20.48 -1.08 -3.13
CA ASP A 74 -21.43 -2.14 -3.50
C ASP A 74 -22.79 -1.94 -2.80
N ASP A 75 -22.85 -1.14 -1.72
CA ASP A 75 -24.09 -0.81 -0.99
C ASP A 75 -24.93 0.29 -1.67
N GLU A 76 -24.33 1.03 -2.62
CA GLU A 76 -24.90 2.23 -3.24
C GLU A 76 -25.26 2.03 -4.73
N GLN A 77 -25.23 0.78 -5.23
CA GLN A 77 -25.65 0.42 -6.59
C GLN A 77 -26.89 -0.47 -6.64
#